data_AF-A0A557STM0-F1
#
_entry.id   AF-A0A557STM0-F1
#
_cell.length_a   1.000
_cell.length_b   1.000
_cell.length_c   1.000
_cell.angle_alpha   90.00
_cell.angle_beta   90.00
_cell.angle_gamma   90.00
#
_symmetry.space_group_name_H-M   'P 1'
#
loop_
_entity.id
_entity.type
_entity.pdbx_description
1 polymer ?
#
loop_
_entity_poly.entity_id
_entity_poly.type
_entity_poly.pdbx_seq_one_letter_code
_entity_poly.pdbx_strand_id
1 'polypeptide(L)'
;MTLKFLEKNLSVFSFMTILSALILLLSNSLVPNQTSAITLEEQEGFPKLVLVSTSADSQQDSNNSISVNATQLPEKAKGPAIPSKGYLVEEIRGGLYWVTDGVYNTIFLVNDDGVIAVDAPPSLGENYIKAIREVTDKPIIYVVYSHSHIDHIGAAGNIFPNNITIVAQEETAKLLKIANDSNRPIPTITFKDNYNLTLGNQTLELDYKGVNHEPGNIYIYAPNQKTLMLVDVIFPGWVPFKDLAITTNVPGFVQAHDIVSSYDFDTLVGGHLTRLGTVEDVNIQKDFIADLVNASKAANSKINFMDYVSKYGLTNPWLTFSEYSDAVTNECTNTMLAKWKDRVGGAEQFTESHCWTMTESQRVD
;
A
#
# COMPACT_ATOMS: atom_id res chain seq x y z
N MET A 1 8.77 37.14 -22.10
CA MET A 1 9.17 36.95 -20.69
C MET A 1 7.90 37.04 -19.87
N THR A 2 7.38 36.04 -19.17
CA THR A 2 7.93 34.76 -18.71
C THR A 2 6.72 33.93 -18.27
N LEU A 3 6.41 32.85 -18.97
CA LEU A 3 5.50 31.78 -18.51
C LEU A 3 6.12 30.46 -18.96
N LYS A 4 7.17 30.09 -18.25
CA LYS A 4 7.86 28.80 -18.31
C LYS A 4 8.58 28.68 -16.98
N PHE A 5 7.93 28.14 -15.97
CA PHE A 5 8.53 27.53 -14.77
C PHE A 5 7.40 27.11 -13.83
N LEU A 6 6.66 26.06 -14.20
CA LEU A 6 5.85 25.26 -13.27
C LEU A 6 5.39 23.93 -13.90
N GLU A 7 6.20 23.39 -14.81
CA GLU A 7 6.15 21.99 -15.22
C GLU A 7 7.49 21.37 -14.85
N LYS A 8 7.60 20.91 -13.61
CA LYS A 8 8.57 19.88 -13.23
C LYS A 8 8.12 19.25 -11.91
N ASN A 9 7.80 17.96 -12.01
CA ASN A 9 7.75 17.00 -10.92
C ASN A 9 6.65 17.19 -9.86
N LEU A 10 5.38 17.08 -10.25
CA LEU A 10 4.46 16.35 -9.36
C LEU A 10 4.75 14.86 -9.54
N SER A 11 5.63 14.32 -8.69
CA SER A 11 5.73 12.88 -8.54
C SER A 11 4.49 12.37 -7.79
N VAL A 12 4.18 11.09 -7.97
CA VAL A 12 3.12 10.33 -7.28
C VAL A 12 3.11 10.57 -5.74
N PHE A 13 4.27 10.95 -5.20
CA PHE A 13 4.51 11.37 -3.81
C PHE A 13 3.62 12.52 -3.32
N SER A 14 3.33 13.53 -4.16
CA SER A 14 2.49 14.68 -3.77
C SER A 14 0.99 14.33 -3.69
N PHE A 15 0.53 13.27 -4.35
CA PHE A 15 -0.89 12.90 -4.34
C PHE A 15 -1.25 12.02 -3.14
N MET A 16 -0.36 11.11 -2.72
CA MET A 16 -0.57 10.24 -1.55
C MET A 16 -0.48 10.99 -0.21
N THR A 17 0.39 12.00 -0.09
CA THR A 17 0.47 12.85 1.12
C THR A 17 -0.77 13.74 1.29
N ILE A 18 -1.39 14.18 0.19
CA ILE A 18 -2.65 14.92 0.22
C ILE A 18 -3.82 14.03 0.66
N LEU A 19 -3.82 12.74 0.25
CA LEU A 19 -4.88 11.79 0.58
C LEU A 19 -4.86 11.37 2.06
N SER A 20 -3.68 11.18 2.65
CA SER A 20 -3.52 10.83 4.07
C SER A 20 -3.91 11.97 5.01
N ALA A 21 -3.66 13.23 4.63
CA ALA A 21 -4.11 14.41 5.39
C ALA A 21 -5.65 14.56 5.41
N LEU A 22 -6.34 14.14 4.34
CA LEU A 22 -7.80 14.21 4.25
C LEU A 22 -8.49 13.20 5.18
N ILE A 23 -7.85 12.05 5.43
CA ILE A 23 -8.36 10.97 6.30
C ILE A 23 -8.26 11.38 7.78
N LEU A 24 -7.19 12.07 8.20
CA LEU A 24 -7.04 12.59 9.58
C LEU A 24 -8.07 13.68 9.96
N LEU A 25 -8.58 14.44 8.97
CA LEU A 25 -9.58 15.49 9.18
C LEU A 25 -10.98 14.93 9.52
N LEU A 26 -11.31 13.73 9.01
CA LEU A 26 -12.60 13.08 9.27
C LEU A 26 -12.69 12.44 10.66
N SER A 27 -11.55 12.21 11.34
CA SER A 27 -11.52 11.63 12.69
C SER A 27 -11.49 12.65 13.83
N ASN A 28 -11.16 13.93 13.58
CA ASN A 28 -10.91 14.92 14.64
C ASN A 28 -11.95 16.06 14.75
N SER A 29 -13.05 16.04 13.99
CA SER A 29 -14.11 17.06 14.08
C SER A 29 -15.08 16.78 15.24
N LEU A 30 -14.61 16.92 16.49
CA LEU A 30 -15.48 16.86 17.68
C LEU A 30 -15.47 18.14 18.53
N VAL A 31 -15.05 19.28 17.98
CA VAL A 31 -15.20 20.59 18.66
C VAL A 31 -15.90 21.59 17.74
N PRO A 32 -17.11 22.08 18.09
CA PRO A 32 -17.74 23.17 17.37
C PRO A 32 -16.95 24.48 17.57
N ASN A 33 -16.83 25.31 16.52
CA ASN A 33 -16.23 26.67 16.50
C ASN A 33 -14.69 26.82 16.44
N GLN A 34 -13.95 25.88 15.85
CA GLN A 34 -12.60 26.19 15.34
C GLN A 34 -12.53 26.05 13.82
N THR A 35 -12.15 27.13 13.14
CA THR A 35 -11.75 27.11 11.74
C THR A 35 -10.23 26.92 11.70
N SER A 36 -9.80 25.74 11.27
CA SER A 36 -8.39 25.45 11.01
C SER A 36 -8.10 25.73 9.54
N ALA A 37 -7.13 26.59 9.26
CA ALA A 37 -6.60 26.79 7.91
C ALA A 37 -5.32 25.95 7.74
N ILE A 38 -5.16 25.37 6.56
CA ILE A 38 -3.95 24.64 6.18
C ILE A 38 -3.11 25.57 5.30
N THR A 39 -1.88 25.82 5.70
CA THR A 39 -0.88 26.44 4.84
C THR A 39 0.14 25.39 4.39
N LEU A 40 0.51 25.44 3.11
CA LEU A 40 1.62 24.66 2.57
C LEU A 40 2.91 25.45 2.82
N GLU A 41 3.79 24.89 3.64
CA GLU A 41 5.14 25.40 3.82
C GLU A 41 6.14 24.43 3.22
N GLU A 42 7.26 24.94 2.71
CA GLU A 42 8.35 24.12 2.17
C GLU A 42 9.42 23.95 3.25
N GLN A 43 9.75 22.70 3.62
CA GLN A 43 10.86 22.39 4.52
C GLN A 43 11.73 21.31 3.89
N GLU A 44 13.03 21.60 3.70
CA GLU A 44 14.01 20.66 3.11
C GLU A 44 13.58 20.10 1.73
N GLY A 45 12.87 20.90 0.93
CA GLY A 45 12.43 20.51 -0.43
C GLY A 45 11.22 19.58 -0.49
N PHE A 46 10.52 19.37 0.64
CA PHE A 46 9.25 18.64 0.69
C PHE A 46 8.11 19.55 1.17
N PRO A 47 6.90 19.41 0.60
CA PRO A 47 5.74 20.14 1.09
C PRO A 47 5.32 19.61 2.47
N LYS A 48 5.30 20.50 3.45
CA LYS A 48 4.82 20.24 4.82
C LYS A 48 3.53 21.04 5.04
N LEU A 49 2.45 20.35 5.42
CA LEU A 49 1.23 21.03 5.85
C LEU A 49 1.39 21.52 7.29
N VAL A 50 1.14 22.81 7.51
CA VAL A 50 1.10 23.43 8.84
C VAL A 50 -0.35 23.80 9.16
N LEU A 51 -0.82 23.38 10.34
CA LEU A 51 -2.14 23.77 10.86
C LEU A 51 -2.04 25.13 11.54
N VAL A 52 -2.75 26.12 10.99
CA VAL A 52 -2.90 27.44 11.59
C VAL A 52 -4.33 27.58 12.09
N SER A 53 -4.52 27.59 13.41
CA SER A 53 -5.81 27.91 14.02
C SER A 53 -5.97 29.42 14.16
N THR A 54 -6.99 30.00 13.55
CA THR A 54 -7.39 31.39 13.83
C THR A 54 -8.82 31.41 14.37
N SER A 55 -9.01 32.14 15.46
CA SER A 55 -10.34 32.44 16.00
C SER A 55 -10.89 33.67 15.28
N ALA A 56 -11.92 33.50 14.45
CA ALA A 56 -12.60 34.62 13.80
C ALA A 56 -14.13 34.51 13.94
N ASP A 57 -14.70 35.66 14.29
CA ASP A 57 -16.09 35.93 14.62
C ASP A 57 -17.01 35.85 13.38
N SER A 58 -18.28 35.58 13.67
CA SER A 58 -19.36 35.22 12.74
C SER A 58 -19.59 36.18 11.56
N GLN A 59 -19.78 35.64 10.34
CA GLN A 59 -20.89 35.99 9.43
C GLN A 59 -21.20 34.83 8.48
N GLN A 60 -22.50 34.55 8.37
CA GLN A 60 -23.13 33.44 7.69
C GLN A 60 -23.36 33.81 6.22
N ASP A 61 -22.73 33.08 5.29
CA ASP A 61 -23.17 33.01 3.90
C ASP A 61 -23.34 31.55 3.49
N SER A 62 -24.58 31.26 3.10
CA SER A 62 -25.12 29.94 2.78
C SER A 62 -24.83 29.52 1.34
N ASN A 63 -24.75 28.19 1.15
CA ASN A 63 -24.89 27.43 -0.09
C ASN A 63 -23.64 27.25 -0.96
N ASN A 64 -22.77 26.34 -0.53
CA ASN A 64 -22.32 25.26 -1.43
C ASN A 64 -21.85 24.05 -0.60
N SER A 65 -22.79 23.28 -0.06
CA SER A 65 -22.46 21.96 0.49
C SER A 65 -22.22 21.04 -0.70
N ILE A 66 -20.95 20.82 -1.05
CA ILE A 66 -20.57 19.65 -1.83
C ILE A 66 -20.89 18.46 -0.92
N SER A 67 -22.08 17.89 -1.06
CA SER A 67 -22.40 16.60 -0.49
C SER A 67 -21.62 15.57 -1.30
N VAL A 68 -20.34 15.40 -0.97
CA VAL A 68 -19.66 14.16 -1.29
C VAL A 68 -20.47 13.10 -0.56
N ASN A 69 -21.21 12.27 -1.29
CA ASN A 69 -21.64 10.98 -0.78
C ASN A 69 -20.34 10.20 -0.51
N ALA A 70 -19.68 10.51 0.60
CA ALA A 70 -18.60 9.69 1.11
C ALA A 70 -19.27 8.37 1.46
N THR A 71 -19.09 7.36 0.62
CA THR A 71 -19.55 6.01 0.94
C THR A 71 -19.01 5.68 2.32
N GLN A 72 -19.91 5.38 3.26
CA GLN A 72 -19.52 5.16 4.64
C GLN A 72 -18.52 4.00 4.69
N LEU A 73 -17.29 4.29 5.14
CA LEU A 73 -16.25 3.28 5.21
C LEU A 73 -16.71 2.10 6.08
N PRO A 74 -16.67 0.84 5.59
CA PRO A 74 -17.07 -0.31 6.39
C PRO A 74 -16.28 -0.37 7.69
N GLU A 75 -16.93 -0.65 8.83
CA GLU A 75 -16.25 -0.67 10.14
C GLU A 75 -15.03 -1.60 10.16
N LYS A 76 -15.11 -2.73 9.47
CA LYS A 76 -14.02 -3.69 9.34
C LYS A 76 -12.81 -3.19 8.54
N ALA A 77 -12.93 -2.05 7.87
CA ALA A 77 -11.85 -1.39 7.15
C ALA A 77 -11.18 -0.30 8.00
N LYS A 78 -11.69 0.01 9.20
CA LYS A 78 -11.11 1.04 10.07
C LYS A 78 -9.96 0.49 10.91
N GLY A 79 -8.94 1.33 11.09
CA GLY A 79 -7.81 1.07 11.97
C GLY A 79 -7.98 1.62 13.38
N PRO A 80 -7.00 1.35 14.27
CA PRO A 80 -6.91 2.04 15.54
C PRO A 80 -6.67 3.54 15.32
N ALA A 81 -7.01 4.34 16.33
CA ALA A 81 -6.69 5.75 16.33
C ALA A 81 -5.17 5.96 16.44
N ILE A 82 -4.63 6.85 15.61
CA ILE A 82 -3.21 7.19 15.66
C ILE A 82 -2.99 8.24 16.76
N PRO A 83 -2.11 7.97 17.74
CA PRO A 83 -1.80 8.92 18.80
C PRO A 83 -1.24 10.24 18.24
N SER A 84 -1.36 11.32 19.01
CA SER A 84 -0.88 12.66 18.61
C SER A 84 0.63 12.74 18.32
N LYS A 85 1.42 11.75 18.77
CA LYS A 85 2.85 11.62 18.41
C LYS A 85 3.08 11.20 16.96
N GLY A 86 2.02 10.89 16.20
CA GLY A 86 2.06 10.63 14.77
C GLY A 86 2.28 9.17 14.36
N TYR A 87 2.38 8.25 15.33
CA TYR A 87 2.47 6.81 15.09
C TYR A 87 1.96 6.01 16.29
N LEU A 88 1.52 4.79 16.00
CA LEU A 88 1.22 3.74 16.97
C LEU A 88 2.34 2.71 16.94
N VAL A 89 2.70 2.18 18.11
CA VAL A 89 3.58 1.02 18.27
C VAL A 89 2.94 0.06 19.26
N GLU A 90 2.73 -1.19 18.85
CA GLU A 90 2.07 -2.22 19.67
C GLU A 90 2.76 -3.57 19.49
N GLU A 91 2.87 -4.35 20.57
CA GLU A 91 3.37 -5.72 20.48
C GLU A 91 2.31 -6.61 19.85
N ILE A 92 2.68 -7.36 18.80
CA ILE A 92 1.85 -8.42 18.25
C ILE A 92 1.97 -9.66 19.15
N ARG A 93 3.20 -10.18 19.28
CA ARG A 93 3.53 -11.36 20.10
C ARG A 93 5.03 -11.52 20.21
N GLY A 94 5.52 -11.97 21.38
CA GLY A 94 6.86 -12.56 21.52
C GLY A 94 7.99 -11.67 21.01
N GLY A 95 7.94 -10.37 21.30
CA GLY A 95 8.95 -9.39 20.90
C GLY A 95 8.81 -8.84 19.47
N LEU A 96 7.78 -9.23 18.71
CA LEU A 96 7.45 -8.62 17.42
C LEU A 96 6.46 -7.47 17.62
N TYR A 97 6.81 -6.30 17.12
CA TYR A 97 6.03 -5.08 17.25
C TYR A 97 5.57 -4.59 15.89
N TRP A 98 4.33 -4.12 15.84
CA TRP A 98 3.74 -3.40 14.72
C TRP A 98 3.92 -1.89 14.92
N VAL A 99 4.28 -1.18 13.85
CA VAL A 99 4.33 0.28 13.80
C VAL A 99 3.47 0.78 12.65
N THR A 100 2.64 1.79 12.90
CA THR A 100 1.84 2.43 11.87
C THR A 100 1.65 3.93 12.11
N ASP A 101 1.55 4.71 11.04
CA ASP A 101 1.08 6.10 11.03
C ASP A 101 -0.39 6.25 10.60
N GLY A 102 -1.10 5.12 10.46
CA GLY A 102 -2.47 5.02 9.97
C GLY A 102 -2.60 4.75 8.48
N VAL A 103 -1.48 4.79 7.73
CA VAL A 103 -1.45 4.56 6.28
C VAL A 103 -0.39 3.54 5.89
N TYR A 104 0.77 3.55 6.54
CA TYR A 104 1.83 2.58 6.36
C TYR A 104 1.96 1.69 7.58
N ASN A 105 2.31 0.43 7.35
CA ASN A 105 2.50 -0.58 8.38
C ASN A 105 3.86 -1.20 8.20
N THR A 106 4.62 -1.28 9.28
CA THR A 106 5.83 -2.08 9.31
C THR A 106 5.99 -2.80 10.65
N ILE A 107 7.00 -3.65 10.76
CA ILE A 107 7.30 -4.42 11.96
C ILE A 107 8.78 -4.33 12.33
N PHE A 108 9.06 -4.46 13.61
CA PHE A 108 10.40 -4.77 14.10
C PHE A 108 10.35 -5.87 15.16
N LEU A 109 11.43 -6.63 15.26
CA LEU A 109 11.57 -7.78 16.14
C LEU A 109 12.70 -7.54 17.14
N VAL A 110 12.41 -7.69 18.43
CA VAL A 110 13.34 -7.46 19.54
C VAL A 110 13.72 -8.77 20.22
N ASN A 111 15.00 -8.94 20.52
CA ASN A 111 15.53 -9.98 21.41
C ASN A 111 16.73 -9.44 22.20
N ASP A 112 17.44 -10.28 22.94
CA ASP A 112 18.60 -9.89 23.76
C ASP A 112 19.82 -9.43 22.99
N ASP A 113 19.99 -9.88 21.74
CA ASP A 113 21.14 -9.55 20.90
C ASP A 113 20.92 -8.28 20.07
N GLY A 114 19.66 -7.86 19.85
CA GLY A 114 19.37 -6.64 19.11
C GLY A 114 17.97 -6.55 18.53
N VAL A 115 17.85 -5.70 17.51
CA VAL A 115 16.62 -5.46 16.75
C VAL A 115 16.81 -5.83 15.28
N ILE A 116 15.83 -6.55 14.72
CA ILE A 116 15.62 -6.68 13.28
C ILE A 116 14.49 -5.71 12.91
N ALA A 117 14.79 -4.68 12.13
CA ALA A 117 13.77 -3.82 11.53
C ALA A 117 13.34 -4.40 10.18
N VAL A 118 12.08 -4.22 9.81
CA VAL A 118 11.58 -4.45 8.45
C VAL A 118 11.16 -3.11 7.89
N ASP A 119 11.46 -2.87 6.61
CA ASP A 119 11.16 -1.65 5.86
C ASP A 119 11.54 -0.33 6.56
N ALA A 120 11.30 0.81 5.92
CA ALA A 120 11.49 2.16 6.45
C ALA A 120 10.64 3.19 5.67
N PRO A 121 9.31 3.21 5.86
CA PRO A 121 8.44 4.11 5.12
C PRO A 121 8.80 5.57 5.34
N PRO A 122 8.92 6.42 4.30
CA PRO A 122 9.22 7.84 4.44
C PRO A 122 8.27 8.62 5.34
N SER A 123 6.99 8.24 5.39
CA SER A 123 5.99 8.88 6.23
C SER A 123 6.22 8.63 7.73
N LEU A 124 6.76 7.46 8.09
CA LEU A 124 7.24 7.17 9.43
C LEU A 124 8.60 7.83 9.67
N GLY A 125 9.58 7.62 8.77
CA GLY A 125 10.92 8.21 8.90
C GLY A 125 11.52 8.03 10.29
N GLU A 126 11.99 9.12 10.91
CA GLU A 126 12.54 9.13 12.27
C GLU A 126 11.56 8.65 13.35
N ASN A 127 10.25 8.71 13.10
CA ASN A 127 9.27 8.16 14.04
C ASN A 127 9.39 6.64 14.15
N TYR A 128 9.89 5.96 13.13
CA TYR A 128 10.15 4.52 13.23
C TYR A 128 11.27 4.22 14.23
N ILE A 129 12.35 5.02 14.21
CA ILE A 129 13.43 4.91 15.20
C ILE A 129 12.90 5.22 16.60
N LYS A 130 12.06 6.27 16.75
CA LYS A 130 11.42 6.58 18.04
C LYS A 130 10.54 5.44 18.53
N ALA A 131 9.75 4.82 17.65
CA ALA A 131 8.92 3.66 17.98
C ALA A 131 9.76 2.49 18.51
N ILE A 132 10.89 2.19 17.86
CA ILE A 132 11.84 1.17 18.33
C ILE A 132 12.41 1.57 19.71
N ARG A 133 12.77 2.83 19.91
CA ARG A 133 13.36 3.35 21.17
C ARG A 133 12.38 3.44 22.33
N GLU A 134 11.08 3.53 22.07
CA GLU A 134 10.07 3.37 23.12
C GLU A 134 10.03 1.96 23.69
N VAL A 135 10.43 0.96 22.90
CA VAL A 135 10.41 -0.45 23.29
C VAL A 135 11.78 -0.90 23.79
N THR A 136 12.88 -0.44 23.19
CA THR A 136 14.23 -0.93 23.52
C THR A 136 15.38 0.01 23.17
N ASP A 137 16.43 -0.02 24.00
CA ASP A 137 17.72 0.64 23.76
C ASP A 137 18.73 -0.25 22.99
N LYS A 138 18.34 -1.48 22.67
CA LYS A 138 19.23 -2.43 21.98
C LYS A 138 19.60 -1.95 20.57
N PRO A 139 20.80 -2.32 20.06
CA PRO A 139 21.21 -1.91 18.72
C PRO A 139 20.32 -2.52 17.63
N ILE A 140 20.08 -1.74 16.57
CA ILE A 140 19.46 -2.25 15.34
C ILE A 140 20.58 -2.93 14.54
N ILE A 141 20.42 -4.23 14.28
CA ILE A 141 21.45 -5.07 13.67
C ILE A 141 21.16 -5.28 12.19
N TYR A 142 19.89 -5.54 11.87
CA TYR A 142 19.43 -5.86 10.53
C TYR A 142 18.26 -4.97 10.12
N VAL A 143 18.20 -4.68 8.82
CA VAL A 143 17.03 -4.13 8.14
C VAL A 143 16.67 -5.09 7.00
N VAL A 144 15.43 -5.56 6.99
CA VAL A 144 14.89 -6.37 5.90
C VAL A 144 14.07 -5.48 4.98
N TYR A 145 14.28 -5.58 3.67
CA TYR A 145 13.39 -4.95 2.69
C TYR A 145 12.37 -5.96 2.19
N SER A 146 11.09 -5.58 2.21
CA SER A 146 10.00 -6.36 1.60
C SER A 146 10.09 -6.38 0.08
N HIS A 147 10.40 -5.24 -0.53
CA HIS A 147 10.63 -5.04 -1.95
C HIS A 147 11.30 -3.68 -2.22
N SER A 148 11.42 -3.26 -3.48
CA SER A 148 12.25 -2.12 -3.89
C SER A 148 11.54 -0.75 -3.86
N HIS A 149 10.22 -0.74 -3.66
CA HIS A 149 9.44 0.49 -3.75
C HIS A 149 9.80 1.54 -2.69
N ILE A 150 9.75 2.80 -3.13
CA ILE A 150 10.26 3.94 -2.35
C ILE A 150 9.42 4.27 -1.13
N ASP A 151 8.13 4.03 -1.19
CA ASP A 151 7.21 4.28 -0.10
C ASP A 151 7.36 3.29 1.07
N HIS A 152 8.01 2.14 0.83
CA HIS A 152 8.33 1.19 1.88
C HIS A 152 9.74 1.35 2.43
N ILE A 153 10.75 1.64 1.61
CA ILE A 153 12.16 1.64 2.06
C ILE A 153 12.88 2.99 1.88
N GLY A 154 12.17 4.03 1.44
CA GLY A 154 12.74 5.32 1.06
C GLY A 154 13.30 6.17 2.21
N ALA A 155 13.12 5.80 3.48
CA ALA A 155 13.81 6.45 4.59
C ALA A 155 15.09 5.73 5.02
N ALA A 156 15.34 4.51 4.53
CA ALA A 156 16.36 3.62 5.09
C ALA A 156 17.76 4.23 5.10
N GLY A 157 18.15 4.93 4.02
CA GLY A 157 19.46 5.57 3.89
C GLY A 157 19.68 6.78 4.81
N ASN A 158 18.62 7.32 5.40
CA ASN A 158 18.68 8.51 6.24
C ASN A 158 18.52 8.19 7.73
N ILE A 159 17.72 7.18 8.07
CA ILE A 159 17.37 6.89 9.47
C ILE A 159 18.24 5.80 10.11
N PHE A 160 18.86 4.94 9.30
CA PHE A 160 19.74 3.89 9.79
C PHE A 160 21.22 4.24 9.60
N PRO A 161 22.13 3.70 10.42
CA PRO A 161 23.57 3.90 10.23
C PRO A 161 24.04 3.42 8.85
N ASN A 162 24.98 4.13 8.23
CA ASN A 162 25.50 3.80 6.89
C ASN A 162 26.09 2.38 6.76
N ASN A 163 26.48 1.75 7.87
CA ASN A 163 27.04 0.40 7.92
C ASN A 163 26.04 -0.67 8.39
N ILE A 164 24.74 -0.35 8.45
CA ILE A 164 23.69 -1.30 8.82
C ILE A 164 23.66 -2.47 7.83
N THR A 165 23.39 -3.68 8.33
CA THR A 165 23.26 -4.86 7.46
C THR A 165 21.85 -4.91 6.90
N ILE A 166 21.72 -4.69 5.60
CA ILE A 166 20.45 -4.77 4.87
C ILE A 166 20.36 -6.14 4.19
N VAL A 167 19.21 -6.81 4.36
CA VAL A 167 18.88 -8.11 3.77
C VAL A 167 17.70 -7.92 2.81
N ALA A 168 17.84 -8.38 1.58
CA ALA A 168 16.73 -8.38 0.62
C ALA A 168 16.91 -9.47 -0.46
N GLN A 169 15.89 -9.64 -1.29
CA GLN A 169 15.95 -10.54 -2.44
C GLN A 169 16.83 -9.98 -3.57
N GLU A 170 17.43 -10.84 -4.40
CA GLU A 170 18.39 -10.42 -5.44
C GLU A 170 17.82 -9.49 -6.53
N GLU A 171 16.55 -9.63 -6.90
CA GLU A 171 15.83 -8.74 -7.82
C GLU A 171 15.59 -7.37 -7.18
N THR A 172 15.24 -7.29 -5.90
CA THR A 172 15.20 -6.02 -5.17
C THR A 172 16.56 -5.31 -5.25
N ALA A 173 17.67 -6.03 -5.07
CA ALA A 173 19.00 -5.46 -5.21
C ALA A 173 19.32 -5.02 -6.66
N LYS A 174 18.83 -5.74 -7.68
CA LYS A 174 18.98 -5.34 -9.09
C LYS A 174 18.19 -4.06 -9.39
N LEU A 175 16.93 -3.98 -8.94
CA LEU A 175 16.08 -2.79 -9.10
C LEU A 175 16.67 -1.57 -8.39
N LEU A 176 17.20 -1.74 -7.17
CA LEU A 176 17.85 -0.65 -6.44
C LEU A 176 19.14 -0.14 -7.11
N LYS A 177 19.93 -1.04 -7.72
CA LYS A 177 21.09 -0.63 -8.53
C LYS A 177 20.70 0.22 -9.73
N ILE A 178 19.57 -0.11 -10.38
CA ILE A 178 19.05 0.66 -11.51
C ILE A 178 18.51 2.01 -11.04
N ALA A 179 17.77 2.02 -9.92
CA ALA A 179 17.20 3.23 -9.34
C ALA A 179 18.29 4.23 -8.90
N ASN A 180 19.43 3.72 -8.41
CA ASN A 180 20.59 4.52 -7.99
C ASN A 180 20.19 5.68 -7.04
N ASP A 181 19.44 5.32 -6.00
CA ASP A 181 18.85 6.25 -5.03
C ASP A 181 19.56 6.09 -3.68
N SER A 182 20.23 7.15 -3.20
CA SER A 182 20.97 7.12 -1.94
C SER A 182 20.07 6.94 -0.71
N ASN A 183 18.77 7.27 -0.82
CA ASN A 183 17.83 7.08 0.27
C ASN A 183 17.42 5.60 0.45
N ARG A 184 17.73 4.75 -0.53
CA ARG A 184 17.48 3.29 -0.52
C ARG A 184 18.79 2.52 -0.73
N PRO A 185 19.65 2.41 0.30
CA PRO A 185 20.93 1.74 0.18
C PRO A 185 20.77 0.31 -0.35
N ILE A 186 21.71 -0.11 -1.20
CA ILE A 186 21.70 -1.46 -1.79
C ILE A 186 21.89 -2.50 -0.67
N PRO A 187 21.13 -3.62 -0.69
CA PRO A 187 21.27 -4.69 0.28
C PRO A 187 22.69 -5.26 0.37
N THR A 188 23.18 -5.43 1.59
CA THR A 188 24.48 -6.05 1.89
C THR A 188 24.45 -7.57 1.80
N ILE A 189 23.30 -8.17 2.13
CA ILE A 189 23.03 -9.60 2.02
C ILE A 189 21.89 -9.75 1.02
N THR A 190 22.07 -10.65 0.05
CA THR A 190 21.02 -11.01 -0.90
C THR A 190 20.80 -12.50 -0.91
N PHE A 191 19.57 -12.90 -1.23
CA PHE A 191 19.20 -14.29 -1.43
C PHE A 191 18.34 -14.45 -2.68
N LYS A 192 18.34 -15.67 -3.22
CA LYS A 192 17.60 -16.00 -4.43
C LYS A 192 16.19 -16.47 -4.12
N ASP A 193 16.08 -17.57 -3.37
CA ASP A 193 14.82 -18.29 -3.15
C ASP A 193 14.30 -18.13 -1.71
N ASN A 194 15.16 -18.34 -0.71
CA ASN A 194 14.81 -18.13 0.70
C ASN A 194 16.02 -17.76 1.56
N TYR A 195 15.76 -17.18 2.73
CA TYR A 195 16.77 -16.85 3.74
C TYR A 195 16.16 -16.85 5.15
N ASN A 196 16.73 -17.64 6.06
CA ASN A 196 16.33 -17.63 7.47
C ASN A 196 17.21 -16.66 8.25
N LEU A 197 16.71 -15.44 8.48
CA LEU A 197 17.40 -14.44 9.28
C LEU A 197 17.17 -14.72 10.76
N THR A 198 18.23 -15.11 11.46
CA THR A 198 18.18 -15.39 12.90
C THR A 198 19.02 -14.38 13.68
N LEU A 199 18.46 -13.86 14.77
CA LEU A 199 19.15 -13.04 15.76
C LEU A 199 18.73 -13.55 17.14
N GLY A 200 19.66 -14.07 17.93
CA GLY A 200 19.34 -14.73 19.21
C GLY A 200 18.30 -15.84 19.06
N ASN A 201 17.20 -15.73 19.81
CA ASN A 201 16.08 -16.66 19.79
C ASN A 201 14.98 -16.30 18.77
N GLN A 202 15.20 -15.29 17.93
CA GLN A 202 14.23 -14.81 16.96
C GLN A 202 14.63 -15.20 15.55
N THR A 203 13.64 -15.56 14.73
CA THR A 203 13.83 -15.91 13.33
C THR A 203 12.77 -15.26 12.46
N LEU A 204 13.19 -14.68 11.34
CA LEU A 204 12.32 -14.35 10.21
C LEU A 204 12.69 -15.28 9.03
N GLU A 205 11.70 -15.98 8.51
CA GLU A 205 11.79 -16.75 7.26
C GLU A 205 11.44 -15.80 6.11
N LEU A 206 12.43 -15.52 5.26
CA LEU A 206 12.29 -14.65 4.10
C LEU A 206 12.17 -15.51 2.85
N ASP A 207 11.02 -15.47 2.20
CA ASP A 207 10.68 -16.36 1.09
C ASP A 207 10.37 -15.59 -0.18
N TYR A 208 11.02 -15.97 -1.28
CA TYR A 208 10.65 -15.53 -2.62
C TYR A 208 9.96 -16.67 -3.36
N LYS A 209 8.63 -16.54 -3.55
CA LYS A 209 7.80 -17.58 -4.19
C LYS A 209 7.47 -17.27 -5.66
N GLY A 210 8.33 -16.49 -6.31
CA GLY A 210 8.11 -15.94 -7.65
C GLY A 210 7.62 -14.50 -7.63
N VAL A 211 7.56 -13.89 -8.81
CA VAL A 211 7.08 -12.50 -8.98
C VAL A 211 5.62 -12.42 -8.58
N ASN A 212 5.25 -11.48 -7.71
CA ASN A 212 3.86 -11.15 -7.38
C ASN A 212 3.55 -9.69 -7.75
N HIS A 213 3.54 -8.76 -6.79
CA HIS A 213 3.47 -7.32 -7.00
C HIS A 213 4.62 -6.81 -7.90
N GLU A 214 5.87 -7.10 -7.53
CA GLU A 214 7.06 -6.82 -8.35
C GLU A 214 8.15 -7.89 -8.19
N PRO A 215 9.15 -7.96 -9.10
CA PRO A 215 10.31 -8.82 -8.90
C PRO A 215 11.02 -8.51 -7.58
N GLY A 216 11.18 -9.55 -6.75
CA GLY A 216 11.84 -9.44 -5.46
C GLY A 216 10.93 -9.08 -4.28
N ASN A 217 9.62 -8.96 -4.48
CA ASN A 217 8.70 -8.87 -3.35
C ASN A 217 8.61 -10.23 -2.63
N ILE A 218 8.91 -10.22 -1.33
CA ILE A 218 9.02 -11.42 -0.51
C ILE A 218 7.89 -11.58 0.51
N TYR A 219 7.72 -12.82 0.97
CA TYR A 219 6.96 -13.18 2.15
C TYR A 219 7.92 -13.14 3.34
N ILE A 220 7.54 -12.43 4.40
CA ILE A 220 8.34 -12.28 5.62
C ILE A 220 7.56 -12.94 6.76
N TYR A 221 7.96 -14.14 7.14
CA TYR A 221 7.23 -14.94 8.12
C TYR A 221 7.98 -15.06 9.44
N ALA A 222 7.29 -14.77 10.54
CA ALA A 222 7.79 -14.85 11.90
C ALA A 222 7.12 -16.06 12.60
N PRO A 223 7.71 -17.27 12.52
CA PRO A 223 7.05 -18.51 12.93
C PRO A 223 6.73 -18.55 14.43
N ASN A 224 7.63 -18.03 15.28
CA ASN A 224 7.43 -18.00 16.73
C ASN A 224 6.24 -17.10 17.13
N GLN A 225 5.93 -16.11 16.29
CA GLN A 225 4.88 -15.13 16.53
C GLN A 225 3.58 -15.46 15.80
N LYS A 226 3.62 -16.39 14.84
CA LYS A 226 2.53 -16.65 13.90
C LYS A 226 2.12 -15.38 13.15
N THR A 227 3.10 -14.65 12.63
CA THR A 227 2.86 -13.41 11.89
C THR A 227 3.47 -13.48 10.50
N LEU A 228 2.67 -13.19 9.47
CA LEU A 228 3.12 -13.06 8.09
C LEU A 228 3.05 -11.59 7.65
N MET A 229 4.13 -11.05 7.12
CA MET A 229 4.11 -9.78 6.41
C MET A 229 4.25 -10.05 4.92
N LEU A 230 3.27 -9.56 4.15
CA LEU A 230 3.26 -9.60 2.70
C LEU A 230 2.73 -8.27 2.19
N VAL A 231 3.68 -7.41 1.82
CA VAL A 231 3.44 -6.04 1.42
C VAL A 231 2.86 -5.98 0.01
N ASP A 232 1.93 -5.05 -0.21
CA ASP A 232 1.34 -4.69 -1.50
C ASP A 232 0.61 -5.81 -2.25
N VAL A 233 0.33 -6.94 -1.58
CA VAL A 233 -0.53 -8.01 -2.11
C VAL A 233 -1.84 -8.05 -1.35
N ILE A 234 -1.77 -8.03 0.00
CA ILE A 234 -2.95 -8.16 0.86
C ILE A 234 -3.30 -6.86 1.58
N PHE A 235 -4.57 -6.46 1.52
CA PHE A 235 -5.08 -5.18 2.07
C PHE A 235 -6.26 -5.43 3.04
N PRO A 236 -6.00 -5.62 4.35
CA PRO A 236 -7.02 -6.01 5.32
C PRO A 236 -8.23 -5.08 5.41
N GLY A 237 -9.40 -5.55 4.99
CA GLY A 237 -10.65 -4.78 4.98
C GLY A 237 -10.87 -3.91 3.73
N TRP A 238 -9.94 -3.90 2.78
CA TRP A 238 -9.95 -3.06 1.58
C TRP A 238 -9.75 -3.88 0.30
N VAL A 239 -10.18 -3.33 -0.84
CA VAL A 239 -9.64 -3.78 -2.14
C VAL A 239 -8.18 -3.36 -2.26
N PRO A 240 -7.38 -3.99 -3.14
CA PRO A 240 -6.05 -3.51 -3.46
C PRO A 240 -6.03 -2.04 -3.89
N PHE A 241 -4.87 -1.39 -3.77
CA PHE A 241 -4.68 -0.09 -4.41
C PHE A 241 -4.90 -0.20 -5.94
N LYS A 242 -5.13 0.93 -6.62
CA LYS A 242 -5.47 1.02 -8.05
C LYS A 242 -4.67 0.04 -8.92
N ASP A 243 -5.31 -0.53 -9.94
CA ASP A 243 -4.69 -1.44 -10.92
C ASP A 243 -4.07 -2.71 -10.30
N LEU A 244 -4.73 -3.28 -9.27
CA LEU A 244 -4.24 -4.47 -8.53
C LEU A 244 -2.90 -4.18 -7.85
N ALA A 245 -2.90 -3.11 -7.07
CA ALA A 245 -1.74 -2.53 -6.43
C ALA A 245 -0.62 -2.13 -7.41
N ILE A 246 -0.94 -1.86 -8.68
CA ILE A 246 0.06 -1.58 -9.73
C ILE A 246 1.02 -2.79 -9.91
N THR A 247 0.51 -4.00 -9.73
CA THR A 247 1.31 -5.20 -9.95
C THR A 247 1.88 -5.24 -11.36
N THR A 248 3.16 -5.63 -11.44
CA THR A 248 3.87 -5.88 -12.71
C THR A 248 3.64 -7.31 -13.22
N ASN A 249 2.97 -8.17 -12.45
CA ASN A 249 2.69 -9.55 -12.80
C ASN A 249 1.32 -9.98 -12.24
N VAL A 250 0.26 -9.74 -13.02
CA VAL A 250 -1.11 -10.07 -12.63
C VAL A 250 -1.30 -11.56 -12.29
N PRO A 251 -0.80 -12.54 -13.08
CA PRO A 251 -0.92 -13.96 -12.72
C PRO A 251 -0.22 -14.30 -11.40
N GLY A 252 0.96 -13.75 -11.15
CA GLY A 252 1.73 -13.91 -9.92
C GLY A 252 1.06 -13.27 -8.71
N PHE A 253 0.46 -12.09 -8.89
CA PHE A 253 -0.35 -11.42 -7.86
C PHE A 253 -1.57 -12.27 -7.45
N VAL A 254 -2.27 -12.86 -8.43
CA VAL A 254 -3.37 -13.81 -8.18
C VAL A 254 -2.85 -15.03 -7.42
N GLN A 255 -1.75 -15.65 -7.89
CA GLN A 255 -1.17 -16.83 -7.25
C GLN A 255 -0.68 -16.55 -5.82
N ALA A 256 -0.20 -15.35 -5.54
CA ALA A 256 0.30 -14.98 -4.23
C ALA A 256 -0.77 -15.11 -3.14
N HIS A 257 -2.03 -14.76 -3.46
CA HIS A 257 -3.15 -14.93 -2.54
C HIS A 257 -3.39 -16.40 -2.16
N ASP A 258 -3.09 -17.35 -3.05
CA ASP A 258 -3.16 -18.78 -2.75
C ASP A 258 -1.98 -19.27 -1.91
N ILE A 259 -0.78 -18.78 -2.21
CA ILE A 259 0.45 -19.15 -1.50
C ILE A 259 0.40 -18.74 -0.03
N VAL A 260 -0.24 -17.61 0.30
CA VAL A 260 -0.40 -17.16 1.69
C VAL A 260 -1.00 -18.26 2.58
N SER A 261 -1.93 -19.08 2.06
CA SER A 261 -2.56 -20.17 2.80
C SER A 261 -1.60 -21.31 3.19
N SER A 262 -0.36 -21.31 2.71
CA SER A 262 0.67 -22.30 3.10
C SER A 262 1.39 -21.96 4.42
N TYR A 263 1.19 -20.76 4.97
CA TYR A 263 1.78 -20.32 6.23
C TYR A 263 0.81 -20.49 7.40
N ASP A 264 1.32 -20.86 8.59
CA ASP A 264 0.56 -20.98 9.84
C ASP A 264 0.61 -19.66 10.64
N PHE A 265 -0.12 -18.64 10.20
CA PHE A 265 -0.17 -17.33 10.85
C PHE A 265 -1.54 -17.02 11.47
N ASP A 266 -1.54 -16.25 12.55
CA ASP A 266 -2.72 -15.64 13.16
C ASP A 266 -2.90 -14.19 12.68
N THR A 267 -1.78 -13.50 12.43
CA THR A 267 -1.71 -12.07 12.12
C THR A 267 -1.01 -11.82 10.79
N LEU A 268 -1.54 -10.88 10.02
CA LEU A 268 -0.98 -10.43 8.75
C LEU A 268 -0.62 -8.94 8.79
N VAL A 269 0.52 -8.56 8.22
CA VAL A 269 0.91 -7.15 7.99
C VAL A 269 0.97 -6.89 6.49
N GLY A 270 0.13 -5.98 5.98
CA GLY A 270 -0.03 -5.73 4.54
C GLY A 270 0.78 -4.56 3.97
N GLY A 271 1.54 -3.83 4.80
CA GLY A 271 2.33 -2.66 4.38
C GLY A 271 1.54 -1.37 4.23
N HIS A 272 0.28 -1.43 3.78
CA HIS A 272 -0.60 -0.26 3.63
C HIS A 272 -1.92 -0.36 4.37
N LEU A 273 -2.56 0.81 4.49
CA LEU A 273 -3.86 1.06 5.08
C LEU A 273 -3.86 0.78 6.59
N THR A 274 -5.05 0.64 7.16
CA THR A 274 -5.26 1.15 8.51
C THR A 274 -5.04 0.14 9.62
N ARG A 275 -4.91 -1.17 9.34
CA ARG A 275 -4.82 -2.19 10.39
C ARG A 275 -4.09 -3.47 9.98
N LEU A 276 -3.70 -4.23 10.99
CA LEU A 276 -3.32 -5.64 10.87
C LEU A 276 -4.47 -6.48 10.28
N GLY A 277 -4.10 -7.51 9.54
CA GLY A 277 -5.00 -8.51 8.97
C GLY A 277 -5.04 -9.82 9.72
N THR A 278 -5.97 -10.67 9.30
CA THR A 278 -6.21 -12.01 9.81
C THR A 278 -6.31 -13.00 8.64
N VAL A 279 -6.37 -14.31 8.94
CA VAL A 279 -6.67 -15.34 7.94
C VAL A 279 -8.00 -15.06 7.22
N GLU A 280 -8.99 -14.49 7.91
CA GLU A 280 -10.28 -14.13 7.30
C GLU A 280 -10.13 -12.99 6.29
N ASP A 281 -9.27 -12.00 6.55
CA ASP A 281 -8.98 -10.94 5.59
C ASP A 281 -8.35 -11.49 4.31
N VAL A 282 -7.45 -12.47 4.44
CA VAL A 282 -6.86 -13.17 3.29
C VAL A 282 -7.94 -13.91 2.52
N ASN A 283 -8.83 -14.65 3.18
CA ASN A 283 -9.93 -15.37 2.51
C ASN A 283 -10.87 -14.40 1.77
N ILE A 284 -11.24 -13.29 2.41
CA ILE A 284 -12.07 -12.24 1.78
C ILE A 284 -11.40 -11.72 0.50
N GLN A 285 -10.08 -11.49 0.53
CA GLN A 285 -9.40 -10.95 -0.63
C GLN A 285 -9.14 -12.01 -1.70
N LYS A 286 -8.90 -13.27 -1.32
CA LYS A 286 -8.93 -14.42 -2.25
C LYS A 286 -10.25 -14.51 -3.00
N ASP A 287 -11.37 -14.41 -2.29
CA ASP A 287 -12.70 -14.41 -2.89
C ASP A 287 -12.88 -13.22 -3.85
N PHE A 288 -12.42 -12.03 -3.46
CA PHE A 288 -12.48 -10.83 -4.31
C PHE A 288 -11.69 -11.03 -5.61
N ILE A 289 -10.45 -11.51 -5.52
CA ILE A 289 -9.61 -11.75 -6.68
C ILE A 289 -10.16 -12.88 -7.55
N ALA A 290 -10.68 -13.96 -6.96
CA ALA A 290 -11.31 -15.04 -7.72
C ALA A 290 -12.57 -14.57 -8.47
N ASP A 291 -13.42 -13.77 -7.82
CA ASP A 291 -14.57 -13.15 -8.48
C ASP A 291 -14.14 -12.22 -9.60
N LEU A 292 -13.08 -11.41 -9.39
CA LEU A 292 -12.54 -10.51 -10.39
C LEU A 292 -12.06 -11.28 -11.62
N VAL A 293 -11.27 -12.34 -11.44
CA VAL A 293 -10.81 -13.23 -12.51
C VAL A 293 -12.00 -13.76 -13.32
N ASN A 294 -13.04 -14.25 -12.63
CA ASN A 294 -14.23 -14.81 -13.26
C ASN A 294 -15.07 -13.75 -13.99
N ALA A 295 -15.28 -12.59 -13.38
CA ALA A 295 -16.03 -11.47 -13.96
C ALA A 295 -15.32 -10.92 -15.20
N SER A 296 -14.00 -10.73 -15.14
CA SER A 296 -13.19 -10.31 -16.28
C SER A 296 -13.27 -11.31 -17.43
N LYS A 297 -13.17 -12.61 -17.15
CA LYS A 297 -13.27 -13.66 -18.17
C LYS A 297 -14.66 -13.69 -18.82
N ALA A 298 -15.71 -13.54 -18.02
CA ALA A 298 -17.08 -13.48 -18.51
C ALA A 298 -17.30 -12.23 -19.38
N ALA A 299 -16.81 -11.06 -18.96
CA ALA A 299 -16.89 -9.82 -19.72
C ALA A 299 -16.16 -9.91 -21.07
N ASN A 300 -14.92 -10.43 -21.06
CA ASN A 300 -14.12 -10.70 -22.27
C ASN A 300 -14.83 -11.65 -23.25
N SER A 301 -15.63 -12.59 -22.73
CA SER A 301 -16.38 -13.54 -23.58
C SER A 301 -17.71 -12.98 -24.09
N LYS A 302 -18.34 -12.07 -23.30
CA LYS A 302 -19.68 -11.53 -23.57
C LYS A 302 -19.65 -10.40 -24.59
N ILE A 303 -18.71 -9.48 -24.46
CA ILE A 303 -18.64 -8.30 -25.31
C ILE A 303 -17.90 -8.66 -26.60
N ASN A 304 -18.55 -8.50 -27.74
CA ASN A 304 -17.98 -8.88 -29.03
C ASN A 304 -17.37 -7.66 -29.73
N PHE A 305 -16.07 -7.72 -30.03
CA PHE A 305 -15.36 -6.67 -30.75
C PHE A 305 -16.01 -6.31 -32.10
N MET A 306 -16.63 -7.27 -32.80
CA MET A 306 -17.25 -7.03 -34.10
C MET A 306 -18.48 -6.11 -34.05
N ASP A 307 -19.16 -6.03 -32.90
CA ASP A 307 -20.28 -5.09 -32.71
C ASP A 307 -19.76 -3.65 -32.71
N TYR A 308 -18.57 -3.44 -32.14
CA TYR A 308 -17.90 -2.14 -32.07
C TYR A 308 -17.30 -1.75 -33.42
N VAL A 309 -16.72 -2.71 -34.16
CA VAL A 309 -16.30 -2.49 -35.55
C VAL A 309 -17.48 -2.08 -36.42
N SER A 310 -18.65 -2.70 -36.24
CA SER A 310 -19.86 -2.35 -36.98
C SER A 310 -20.38 -0.96 -36.63
N LYS A 311 -20.24 -0.53 -35.37
CA LYS A 311 -20.71 0.77 -34.87
C LYS A 311 -19.79 1.94 -35.21
N TYR A 312 -18.48 1.76 -35.04
CA TYR A 312 -17.48 2.84 -35.13
C TYR A 312 -16.60 2.75 -36.39
N GLY A 313 -16.62 1.62 -37.09
CA GLY A 313 -15.76 1.37 -38.25
C GLY A 313 -14.30 1.14 -37.87
N LEU A 314 -13.41 1.17 -38.87
CA LEU A 314 -11.95 0.98 -38.68
C LEU A 314 -11.12 2.18 -39.19
N THR A 315 -11.78 3.28 -39.55
CA THR A 315 -11.08 4.52 -39.96
C THR A 315 -10.24 5.07 -38.81
N ASN A 316 -10.74 4.98 -37.57
CA ASN A 316 -9.98 5.24 -36.36
C ASN A 316 -10.01 3.97 -35.48
N PRO A 317 -9.09 3.01 -35.68
CA PRO A 317 -9.13 1.73 -34.97
C PRO A 317 -8.89 1.88 -33.45
N TRP A 318 -8.20 2.95 -33.02
CA TRP A 318 -7.99 3.23 -31.60
C TRP A 318 -9.28 3.64 -30.89
N LEU A 319 -10.14 4.42 -31.55
CA LEU A 319 -11.47 4.74 -31.00
C LEU A 319 -12.31 3.47 -30.84
N THR A 320 -12.38 2.65 -31.89
CA THR A 320 -13.16 1.40 -31.87
C THR A 320 -12.69 0.47 -30.76
N PHE A 321 -11.37 0.34 -30.59
CA PHE A 321 -10.79 -0.48 -29.55
C PHE A 321 -11.01 0.10 -28.15
N SER A 322 -10.86 1.41 -27.97
CA SER A 322 -11.13 2.09 -26.70
C SER A 322 -12.56 1.83 -26.23
N GLU A 323 -13.54 2.08 -27.10
CA GLU A 323 -14.96 1.89 -26.79
C GLU A 323 -15.30 0.42 -26.46
N TYR A 324 -14.64 -0.52 -27.14
CA TYR A 324 -14.76 -1.94 -26.85
C TYR A 324 -14.19 -2.29 -25.47
N SER A 325 -12.95 -1.86 -25.18
CA SER A 325 -12.30 -2.17 -23.90
C SER A 325 -12.99 -1.50 -22.72
N ASP A 326 -13.52 -0.28 -22.90
CA ASP A 326 -14.35 0.41 -21.89
C ASP A 326 -15.62 -0.38 -21.61
N ALA A 327 -16.26 -0.96 -22.63
CA ALA A 327 -17.46 -1.77 -22.44
C ALA A 327 -17.18 -3.11 -21.73
N VAL A 328 -16.07 -3.77 -22.06
CA VAL A 328 -15.60 -4.97 -21.35
C VAL A 328 -15.34 -4.63 -19.87
N THR A 329 -14.63 -3.55 -19.62
CA THR A 329 -14.29 -3.09 -18.27
C THR A 329 -15.57 -2.76 -17.49
N ASN A 330 -16.50 -2.02 -18.07
CA ASN A 330 -17.77 -1.67 -17.44
C ASN A 330 -18.63 -2.89 -17.10
N GLU A 331 -18.66 -3.91 -17.95
CA GLU A 331 -19.37 -5.17 -17.67
C GLU A 331 -18.77 -5.89 -16.45
N CYS A 332 -17.44 -5.98 -16.38
CA CYS A 332 -16.74 -6.54 -15.22
C CYS A 332 -17.04 -5.71 -13.95
N THR A 333 -16.91 -4.39 -14.04
CA THR A 333 -17.08 -3.47 -12.90
C THR A 333 -18.48 -3.58 -12.31
N ASN A 334 -19.51 -3.57 -13.16
CA ASN A 334 -20.90 -3.71 -12.72
C ASN A 334 -21.13 -5.04 -12.00
N THR A 335 -20.55 -6.13 -12.52
CA THR A 335 -20.62 -7.46 -11.91
C THR A 335 -19.95 -7.47 -10.53
N MET A 336 -18.76 -6.91 -10.44
CA MET A 336 -17.99 -6.85 -9.19
C MET A 336 -18.66 -5.98 -8.13
N LEU A 337 -19.07 -4.75 -8.49
CA LEU A 337 -19.70 -3.82 -7.56
C LEU A 337 -21.05 -4.32 -7.04
N ALA A 338 -21.78 -5.13 -7.80
CA ALA A 338 -23.02 -5.76 -7.33
C ALA A 338 -22.80 -6.62 -6.06
N LYS A 339 -21.60 -7.20 -5.90
CA LYS A 339 -21.25 -8.04 -4.75
C LYS A 339 -20.35 -7.33 -3.72
N TRP A 340 -19.43 -6.47 -4.18
CA TRP A 340 -18.29 -6.04 -3.36
C TRP A 340 -18.37 -4.61 -2.82
N LYS A 341 -19.22 -3.74 -3.39
CA LYS A 341 -19.24 -2.31 -3.04
C LYS A 341 -19.40 -2.02 -1.53
N ASP A 342 -20.23 -2.82 -0.85
CA ASP A 342 -20.51 -2.66 0.59
C ASP A 342 -19.70 -3.65 1.45
N ARG A 343 -18.94 -4.56 0.82
CA ARG A 343 -18.20 -5.63 1.51
C ARG A 343 -16.77 -5.25 1.83
N VAL A 344 -16.12 -4.32 1.14
CA VAL A 344 -14.73 -3.94 1.42
C VAL A 344 -14.54 -2.46 1.09
N GLY A 345 -13.66 -1.78 1.83
CA GLY A 345 -13.35 -0.39 1.56
C GLY A 345 -12.69 -0.22 0.18
N GLY A 346 -12.95 0.91 -0.49
CA GLY A 346 -12.33 1.26 -1.77
C GLY A 346 -12.94 0.60 -3.01
N ALA A 347 -13.92 -0.30 -2.86
CA ALA A 347 -14.49 -1.03 -3.98
C ALA A 347 -15.06 -0.10 -5.06
N GLU A 348 -15.88 0.88 -4.70
CA GLU A 348 -16.43 1.84 -5.68
C GLU A 348 -15.36 2.68 -6.38
N GLN A 349 -14.22 2.91 -5.73
CA GLN A 349 -13.15 3.78 -6.24
C GLN A 349 -12.20 3.04 -7.18
N PHE A 350 -11.86 1.78 -6.89
CA PHE A 350 -10.79 1.07 -7.61
C PHE A 350 -11.23 -0.17 -8.39
N THR A 351 -12.46 -0.65 -8.23
CA THR A 351 -12.93 -1.85 -8.96
C THR A 351 -12.82 -1.70 -10.47
N GLU A 352 -13.13 -0.52 -11.03
CA GLU A 352 -12.98 -0.28 -12.47
C GLU A 352 -11.53 -0.50 -12.95
N SER A 353 -10.58 0.04 -12.20
CA SER A 353 -9.15 -0.11 -12.48
C SER A 353 -8.68 -1.56 -12.37
N HIS A 354 -9.21 -2.31 -11.40
CA HIS A 354 -8.90 -3.73 -11.25
C HIS A 354 -9.48 -4.56 -12.39
N CYS A 355 -10.72 -4.24 -12.80
CA CYS A 355 -11.37 -4.88 -13.94
C CYS A 355 -10.59 -4.66 -15.21
N TRP A 356 -10.18 -3.41 -15.50
CA TRP A 356 -9.31 -3.09 -16.64
C TRP A 356 -8.03 -3.94 -16.62
N THR A 357 -7.27 -3.90 -15.53
CA THR A 357 -5.99 -4.62 -15.42
C THR A 357 -6.18 -6.13 -15.61
N MET A 358 -7.19 -6.72 -15.00
CA MET A 358 -7.46 -8.16 -15.10
C MET A 358 -7.97 -8.56 -16.48
N THR A 359 -8.86 -7.78 -17.10
CA THR A 359 -9.37 -8.09 -18.45
C THR A 359 -8.27 -8.02 -19.49
N GLU A 360 -7.36 -7.05 -19.38
CA GLU A 360 -6.24 -6.93 -20.31
C GLU A 360 -5.21 -8.03 -20.10
N SER A 361 -4.81 -8.36 -18.87
CA SER A 361 -3.88 -9.48 -18.62
C SER A 361 -4.42 -10.79 -19.21
N GLN A 362 -5.70 -11.11 -19.03
CA GLN A 362 -6.30 -12.33 -19.60
C GLN A 362 -6.41 -12.36 -21.13
N ARG A 363 -6.23 -11.21 -21.79
CA ARG A 363 -6.29 -11.10 -23.25
C ARG A 363 -4.91 -11.15 -23.90
N VAL A 364 -3.88 -10.66 -23.21
CA VAL A 364 -2.52 -10.51 -23.74
C VAL A 364 -1.59 -11.64 -23.32
N ASP A 365 -1.81 -12.21 -22.13
CA ASP A 365 -1.09 -13.36 -21.58
C ASP A 365 -1.86 -14.67 -21.87
#